data_AF-A0A0R3TTI5-F1
#
_entry.id   AF-A0A0R3TTI5-F1
#
_cell.length_a   1.000
_cell.length_b   1.000
_cell.length_c   1.000
_cell.angle_alpha   90.00
_cell.angle_beta   90.00
_cell.angle_gamma   90.00
#
_symmetry.space_group_name_H-M   'P 1'
#
loop_
_entity.id
_entity.type
_entity.pdbx_description
1 polymer ?
#
loop_
_entity_poly.entity_id
_entity_poly.type
_entity_poly.pdbx_seq_one_letter_code
_entity_poly.pdbx_strand_id
1 'polypeptide(L)'
;MGLCHFYRDNGALDKFDLGSQGCDRVLMQMRHCSLCAGYPLVHPCPSFCEVTLTHCLRLINKLQTPWTNIINTLYEQLQGWSNPPNLILKNIIIYSPRAILEFQKTILKSVQDVAPLDCRFAYNLIEAGTDRFPEMLPHLGRAQSAVPLPIQTQFMRISHKMQSLKGLWINAPSKICRESPHLSLSTTGSLQKCWNGSAVGA
;
A
#
# COMPACT_ATOMS: atom_id res chain seq x y z
N MET A 1 24.46 -17.68 -20.78
CA MET A 1 23.50 -16.58 -21.06
C MET A 1 22.34 -17.17 -21.83
N GLY A 2 21.19 -17.35 -21.19
CA GLY A 2 19.95 -17.82 -21.81
C GLY A 2 18.81 -17.15 -21.09
N LEU A 3 18.10 -16.28 -21.82
CA LEU A 3 17.17 -15.28 -21.30
C LEU A 3 16.01 -15.91 -20.53
N CYS A 4 15.65 -15.26 -19.42
CA CYS A 4 14.38 -15.45 -18.74
C CYS A 4 13.23 -15.32 -19.74
N HIS A 5 12.55 -16.43 -20.04
CA HIS A 5 11.21 -16.39 -20.59
C HIS A 5 10.30 -15.75 -19.54
N PHE A 6 10.14 -14.42 -19.64
CA PHE A 6 9.03 -13.72 -19.01
C PHE A 6 7.76 -14.30 -19.64
N TYR A 7 7.08 -15.15 -18.86
CA TYR A 7 5.78 -15.69 -19.18
C TYR A 7 4.81 -14.51 -19.34
N ARG A 8 4.52 -14.17 -20.60
CA ARG A 8 3.54 -13.15 -20.98
C ARG A 8 2.15 -13.76 -20.88
N ASP A 9 1.71 -14.07 -19.66
CA ASP A 9 0.31 -14.40 -19.37
C ASP A 9 -0.47 -13.09 -19.23
N ASN A 10 -0.73 -12.46 -20.37
CA ASN A 10 -1.72 -11.39 -20.44
C ASN A 10 -3.11 -12.03 -20.23
N GLY A 11 -3.62 -12.00 -18.99
CA GLY A 11 -5.05 -12.16 -18.70
C GLY A 11 -5.54 -13.50 -18.14
N ALA A 12 -4.72 -14.23 -17.37
CA ALA A 12 -5.17 -15.48 -16.74
C ALA A 12 -6.19 -15.25 -15.59
N LEU A 13 -6.04 -14.17 -14.81
CA LEU A 13 -6.98 -13.81 -13.74
C LEU A 13 -8.28 -13.19 -14.26
N ASP A 14 -8.20 -12.32 -15.27
CA ASP A 14 -9.39 -11.66 -15.86
C ASP A 14 -10.32 -12.65 -16.58
N LYS A 15 -9.80 -13.81 -16.97
CA LYS A 15 -10.56 -14.90 -17.61
C LYS A 15 -10.87 -16.05 -16.65
N PHE A 16 -10.56 -15.90 -15.36
CA PHE A 16 -10.80 -16.96 -14.39
C PHE A 16 -12.31 -17.09 -14.12
N ASP A 17 -12.87 -18.24 -14.48
CA ASP A 17 -14.27 -18.58 -14.23
C ASP A 17 -14.37 -19.75 -13.24
N LEU A 18 -15.12 -19.54 -12.16
CA LEU A 18 -15.40 -20.57 -11.14
C LEU A 18 -16.21 -21.75 -11.71
N GLY A 19 -17.07 -21.48 -12.71
CA GLY A 19 -17.87 -22.51 -13.38
C GLY A 19 -17.00 -23.51 -14.13
N SER A 20 -16.05 -23.03 -14.93
CA SER A 20 -15.06 -23.85 -15.65
C SER A 20 -14.22 -24.77 -14.74
N GLN A 21 -14.14 -24.46 -13.45
CA GLN A 21 -13.39 -25.21 -12.45
C GLN A 21 -14.25 -26.22 -11.66
N GLY A 22 -15.47 -26.50 -12.13
CA GLY A 22 -16.37 -27.50 -11.53
C GLY A 22 -17.09 -27.02 -10.26
N CYS A 23 -17.18 -25.71 -10.05
CA CYS A 23 -17.86 -25.12 -8.90
C CYS A 23 -19.28 -24.64 -9.18
N ASP A 24 -19.73 -24.71 -10.43
CA ASP A 24 -21.08 -24.39 -10.87
C ASP A 24 -22.16 -25.04 -10.00
N ARG A 25 -22.07 -26.36 -9.77
CA ARG A 25 -23.06 -27.12 -9.01
C ARG A 25 -23.12 -26.72 -7.54
N VAL A 26 -21.96 -26.56 -6.91
CA VAL A 26 -21.88 -26.23 -5.47
C VAL A 26 -22.29 -24.78 -5.23
N LEU A 27 -21.90 -23.86 -6.12
CA LEU A 27 -22.35 -22.46 -6.06
C LEU A 27 -23.86 -22.34 -6.31
N MET A 28 -24.40 -23.14 -7.22
CA MET A 28 -25.86 -23.23 -7.44
C MET A 28 -26.57 -23.77 -6.19
N GLN A 29 -26.04 -24.83 -5.58
CA GLN A 29 -26.56 -25.39 -4.32
C GLN A 29 -26.54 -24.36 -3.19
N MET A 30 -25.45 -23.61 -3.10
CA MET A 30 -25.31 -22.56 -2.11
C MET A 30 -26.33 -21.45 -2.33
N ARG A 31 -26.40 -20.87 -3.53
CA ARG A 31 -27.12 -19.61 -3.77
C ARG A 31 -28.61 -19.79 -4.10
N HIS A 32 -28.98 -20.89 -4.77
CA HIS A 32 -30.27 -21.00 -5.44
C HIS A 32 -31.12 -22.19 -4.97
N CYS A 33 -30.55 -23.25 -4.41
CA CYS A 33 -31.35 -24.42 -4.02
C CYS A 33 -32.35 -24.14 -2.87
N SER A 34 -32.13 -23.12 -2.03
CA SER A 34 -33.14 -22.70 -1.04
C SER A 34 -34.44 -22.26 -1.70
N LEU A 35 -34.38 -21.59 -2.86
CA LEU A 35 -35.55 -21.20 -3.65
C LEU A 35 -36.33 -22.43 -4.11
N CYS A 36 -35.61 -23.41 -4.67
CA CYS A 36 -36.20 -24.67 -5.15
C CYS A 36 -36.80 -25.51 -4.02
N ALA A 37 -36.26 -25.40 -2.81
CA ALA A 37 -36.76 -26.07 -1.62
C ALA A 37 -37.93 -25.33 -0.93
N GLY A 38 -38.38 -24.18 -1.47
CA GLY A 38 -39.51 -23.41 -0.93
C GLY A 38 -39.14 -22.35 0.11
N TYR A 39 -37.85 -21.98 0.23
CA TYR A 39 -37.34 -20.98 1.18
C TYR A 39 -36.73 -19.76 0.47
N PRO A 40 -37.53 -18.92 -0.21
CA PRO A 40 -37.01 -17.89 -1.11
C PRO A 40 -36.31 -16.71 -0.44
N LEU A 41 -36.56 -16.48 0.84
CA LEU A 41 -35.98 -15.37 1.62
C LEU A 41 -34.80 -15.80 2.49
N VAL A 42 -34.41 -17.08 2.44
CA VAL A 42 -33.36 -17.63 3.30
C VAL A 42 -32.02 -17.57 2.59
N HIS A 43 -31.08 -16.84 3.19
CA HIS A 43 -29.70 -16.76 2.74
C HIS A 43 -28.87 -17.96 3.23
N PRO A 44 -27.76 -18.28 2.52
CA PRO A 44 -26.78 -19.26 2.98
C PRO A 44 -26.21 -18.91 4.36
N CYS A 45 -25.93 -19.93 5.16
CA CYS A 45 -25.17 -19.75 6.40
C CYS A 45 -23.76 -19.23 6.09
N PRO A 46 -23.19 -18.30 6.89
CA PRO A 46 -21.85 -17.75 6.65
C PRO A 46 -20.78 -18.82 6.55
N SER A 47 -20.82 -19.82 7.43
CA SER A 47 -19.87 -20.94 7.44
C SER A 47 -19.98 -21.79 6.17
N PHE A 48 -21.20 -22.09 5.71
CA PHE A 48 -21.41 -22.84 4.47
C PHE A 48 -20.93 -22.05 3.24
N CYS A 49 -21.17 -20.74 3.22
CA CYS A 49 -20.64 -19.84 2.21
C CYS A 49 -19.11 -19.84 2.18
N GLU A 50 -18.47 -19.70 3.35
CA GLU A 50 -17.01 -19.65 3.45
C GLU A 50 -16.35 -20.95 2.98
N VAL A 51 -16.88 -22.11 3.40
CA VAL A 51 -16.35 -23.42 2.98
C VAL A 51 -16.51 -23.61 1.47
N THR A 52 -17.68 -23.24 0.93
CA THR A 52 -17.95 -23.33 -0.51
C THR A 52 -17.01 -22.43 -1.31
N LEU A 53 -16.89 -21.16 -0.94
CA LEU A 53 -15.99 -20.23 -1.63
C LEU A 53 -14.52 -20.60 -1.46
N THR A 54 -14.11 -21.14 -0.30
CA THR A 54 -12.74 -21.64 -0.09
C THR A 54 -12.43 -22.82 -1.03
N HIS A 55 -13.41 -23.71 -1.23
CA HIS A 55 -13.28 -24.79 -2.20
C HIS A 55 -13.12 -24.24 -3.62
N CYS A 56 -13.99 -23.30 -4.02
CA CYS A 56 -14.02 -22.78 -5.38
C CYS A 56 -12.85 -21.86 -5.73
N LEU A 57 -12.36 -21.09 -4.76
CA LEU A 57 -11.23 -20.18 -4.92
C LEU A 57 -9.88 -20.88 -4.68
N ARG A 58 -9.85 -22.21 -4.50
CA ARG A 58 -8.61 -22.97 -4.24
C ARG A 58 -7.50 -22.68 -5.25
N LEU A 59 -7.85 -22.53 -6.53
CA LEU A 59 -6.87 -22.24 -7.58
C LEU A 59 -6.28 -20.84 -7.46
N ILE A 60 -7.11 -19.84 -7.18
CA ILE A 60 -6.65 -18.46 -6.94
C ILE A 60 -5.83 -18.40 -5.65
N ASN A 61 -6.20 -19.15 -4.61
CA ASN A 61 -5.48 -19.19 -3.35
C ASN A 61 -4.02 -19.66 -3.48
N LYS A 62 -3.65 -20.35 -4.57
CA LYS A 62 -2.25 -20.66 -4.89
C LYS A 62 -1.39 -19.39 -5.10
N LEU A 63 -2.01 -18.27 -5.50
CA LEU A 63 -1.34 -16.97 -5.62
C LEU A 63 -1.00 -16.35 -4.27
N GLN A 64 -1.51 -16.87 -3.15
CA GLN A 64 -1.23 -16.33 -1.83
C GLN A 64 0.27 -16.26 -1.54
N THR A 65 1.02 -17.32 -1.84
CA THR A 65 2.47 -17.37 -1.60
C THR A 65 3.24 -16.33 -2.42
N PRO A 66 3.13 -16.28 -3.76
CA PRO A 66 3.83 -15.26 -4.54
C PRO A 66 3.34 -13.84 -4.22
N TRP A 67 2.06 -13.64 -3.94
CA TRP A 67 1.51 -12.35 -3.49
C TRP A 67 2.15 -11.89 -2.18
N THR A 68 2.21 -12.78 -1.20
CA THR A 68 2.82 -12.51 0.11
C THR A 68 4.29 -12.13 -0.05
N ASN A 69 5.01 -12.83 -0.94
CA ASN A 69 6.41 -12.52 -1.22
C ASN A 69 6.56 -11.10 -1.80
N ILE A 70 5.78 -10.76 -2.82
CA ILE A 70 5.78 -9.42 -3.44
C ILE A 70 5.49 -8.33 -2.39
N ILE A 71 4.46 -8.52 -1.54
CA ILE A 71 4.13 -7.57 -0.48
C ILE A 71 5.27 -7.42 0.53
N ASN A 72 5.92 -8.52 0.94
CA ASN A 72 7.06 -8.45 1.85
C ASN A 72 8.26 -7.72 1.22
N THR A 73 8.63 -8.04 -0.02
CA THR A 73 9.72 -7.36 -0.72
C THR A 73 9.45 -5.87 -0.84
N LEU A 74 8.24 -5.49 -1.27
CA LEU A 74 7.88 -4.07 -1.39
C LEU A 74 7.85 -3.37 -0.04
N TYR A 75 7.39 -4.04 1.01
CA TYR A 75 7.45 -3.52 2.38
C TYR A 75 8.88 -3.25 2.82
N GLU A 76 9.80 -4.21 2.65
CA GLU A 76 11.21 -4.04 3.00
C GLU A 76 11.88 -2.89 2.23
N GLN A 77 11.59 -2.77 0.93
CA GLN A 77 12.08 -1.64 0.13
C GLN A 77 11.53 -0.31 0.64
N LEU A 78 10.22 -0.21 0.90
CA LEU A 78 9.60 1.03 1.40
C LEU A 78 10.09 1.41 2.80
N GLN A 79 10.39 0.44 3.66
CA GLN A 79 11.04 0.69 4.95
C GLN A 79 12.48 1.19 4.76
N GLY A 80 13.20 0.64 3.79
CA GLY A 80 14.50 1.17 3.38
C GLY A 80 14.42 2.61 2.86
N TRP A 81 13.31 3.03 2.24
CA TRP A 81 13.15 4.41 1.75
C TRP A 81 12.66 5.39 2.82
N SER A 82 11.86 4.92 3.78
CA SER A 82 11.46 5.74 4.94
C SER A 82 12.65 6.04 5.85
N ASN A 83 13.60 5.11 5.95
CA ASN A 83 14.85 5.28 6.68
C ASN A 83 16.04 4.77 5.86
N PRO A 84 16.53 5.55 4.87
CA PRO A 84 17.61 5.13 3.97
C PRO A 84 18.87 4.74 4.76
N PRO A 85 19.29 3.46 4.71
CA PRO A 85 20.55 3.06 5.31
C PRO A 85 21.73 3.68 4.56
N ASN A 86 21.53 3.96 3.26
CA ASN A 86 22.53 4.59 2.44
C ASN A 86 22.59 6.10 2.74
N LEU A 87 23.66 6.48 3.44
CA LEU A 87 24.06 7.85 3.72
C LEU A 87 24.02 8.74 2.47
N ILE A 88 24.20 8.22 1.24
CA ILE A 88 24.26 9.02 0.02
C ILE A 88 22.95 9.77 -0.27
N LEU A 89 21.77 9.15 -0.15
CA LEU A 89 20.50 9.87 -0.39
C LEU A 89 20.24 10.93 0.69
N LYS A 90 20.52 10.58 1.95
CA LYS A 90 20.48 11.53 3.07
C LYS A 90 21.50 12.65 2.87
N ASN A 91 22.67 12.33 2.31
CA ASN A 91 23.74 13.26 2.07
C ASN A 91 23.48 14.16 0.87
N ILE A 92 22.83 13.71 -0.20
CA ILE A 92 22.47 14.59 -1.32
C ILE A 92 21.49 15.65 -0.85
N ILE A 93 20.47 15.26 -0.08
CA ILE A 93 19.45 16.19 0.44
C ILE A 93 20.08 17.21 1.41
N ILE A 94 21.09 16.82 2.20
CA ILE A 94 21.71 17.69 3.22
C ILE A 94 22.94 18.43 2.68
N TYR A 95 23.88 17.74 2.04
CA TYR A 95 25.14 18.33 1.60
C TYR A 95 25.02 19.12 0.30
N SER A 96 24.10 18.77 -0.61
CA SER A 96 23.98 19.52 -1.88
C SER A 96 23.58 20.98 -1.64
N PRO A 97 22.53 21.30 -0.86
CA PRO A 97 22.21 22.70 -0.55
C PRO A 97 23.34 23.43 0.20
N ARG A 98 24.03 22.75 1.13
CA ARG A 98 25.17 23.33 1.85
C ARG A 98 26.33 23.68 0.90
N ALA A 99 26.69 22.75 0.01
CA ALA A 99 27.78 22.96 -0.95
C ALA A 99 27.46 24.11 -1.91
N ILE A 100 26.20 24.22 -2.38
CA ILE A 100 25.75 25.34 -3.22
C ILE A 100 25.87 26.67 -2.46
N LEU A 101 25.42 26.72 -1.20
CA LEU A 101 25.50 27.93 -0.38
C LEU A 101 26.96 28.37 -0.12
N GLU A 102 27.84 27.43 0.22
CA GLU A 102 29.26 27.73 0.44
C GLU A 102 29.96 28.19 -0.85
N PHE A 103 29.62 27.58 -1.98
CA PHE A 103 30.10 28.01 -3.29
C PHE A 103 29.61 29.42 -3.63
N GLN A 104 28.33 29.72 -3.41
CA GLN A 104 27.77 31.07 -3.61
C GLN A 104 28.48 32.10 -2.73
N LYS A 105 28.71 31.82 -1.44
CA LYS A 105 29.46 32.71 -0.55
C LYS A 105 30.86 33.00 -1.08
N THR A 106 31.55 31.96 -1.55
CA THR A 106 32.92 32.08 -2.07
C THR A 106 32.97 32.93 -3.35
N ILE A 107 32.07 32.67 -4.30
CA ILE A 107 31.96 33.48 -5.53
C ILE A 107 31.67 34.93 -5.18
N LEU A 108 30.66 35.17 -4.35
CA LEU A 108 30.24 36.52 -3.99
C LEU A 108 31.42 37.31 -3.39
N LYS A 109 32.15 36.73 -2.43
CA LYS A 109 33.36 37.34 -1.85
C LYS A 109 34.41 37.66 -2.92
N SER A 110 34.73 36.68 -3.79
CA SER A 110 35.73 36.87 -4.83
C SER A 110 35.36 37.95 -5.85
N VAL A 111 34.06 38.07 -6.18
CA VAL A 111 33.54 39.11 -7.07
C VAL A 111 33.63 40.46 -6.39
N GLN A 112 33.36 40.55 -5.09
CA GLN A 112 33.42 41.80 -4.36
C GLN A 112 34.83 42.37 -4.23
N ASP A 113 35.83 41.51 -4.06
CA ASP A 113 37.24 41.92 -3.97
C ASP A 113 37.74 42.60 -5.26
N VAL A 114 37.21 42.18 -6.41
CA VAL A 114 37.63 42.68 -7.74
C VAL A 114 36.63 43.69 -8.33
N ALA A 115 35.42 43.81 -7.75
CA ALA A 115 34.38 44.70 -8.26
C ALA A 115 34.76 46.19 -8.10
N PRO A 116 34.55 47.02 -9.15
CA PRO A 116 34.63 48.48 -9.08
C PRO A 116 33.71 49.02 -7.98
N LEU A 117 34.07 50.15 -7.36
CA LEU A 117 33.33 50.77 -6.25
C LEU A 117 31.82 50.94 -6.56
N ASP A 118 31.47 51.25 -7.80
CA ASP A 118 30.08 51.43 -8.26
C ASP A 118 29.28 50.12 -8.42
N CYS A 119 29.96 48.98 -8.50
CA CYS A 119 29.37 47.65 -8.61
C CYS A 119 29.54 46.80 -7.35
N ARG A 120 30.15 47.36 -6.28
CA ARG A 120 30.25 46.67 -4.99
C ARG A 120 28.87 46.63 -4.35
N PHE A 121 28.32 45.42 -4.24
CA PHE A 121 27.14 45.21 -3.43
C PHE A 121 27.46 45.56 -1.96
N ALA A 122 26.57 46.31 -1.29
CA ALA A 122 26.72 46.60 0.13
C ALA A 122 26.37 45.34 0.94
N TYR A 123 27.39 44.66 1.47
CA TYR A 123 27.24 43.41 2.24
C TYR A 123 26.64 43.60 3.64
N ASN A 124 26.30 44.83 4.01
CA ASN A 124 25.68 45.13 5.30
C ASN A 124 24.32 44.41 5.49
N LEU A 125 23.77 43.74 4.48
CA LEU A 125 22.57 42.90 4.58
C LEU A 125 22.83 41.44 4.98
N ILE A 126 24.07 40.96 4.98
CA ILE A 126 24.39 39.58 5.43
C ILE A 126 25.00 39.58 6.83
N GLU A 127 25.71 40.65 7.24
CA GLU A 127 26.31 40.73 8.57
C GLU A 127 25.54 41.63 9.58
N ALA A 128 24.71 42.60 9.13
CA ALA A 128 23.98 43.49 10.06
C ALA A 128 22.51 43.09 10.30
N GLY A 129 22.10 41.88 9.90
CA GLY A 129 20.72 41.41 10.01
C GLY A 129 20.66 39.97 10.49
N THR A 130 21.02 39.72 11.75
CA THR A 130 20.81 38.45 12.45
C THR A 130 19.34 38.01 12.56
N ASP A 131 18.38 38.64 11.87
CA ASP A 131 16.95 38.33 12.01
C ASP A 131 16.09 38.34 10.72
N ARG A 132 16.59 38.67 9.51
CA ARG A 132 15.68 38.84 8.34
C ARG A 132 16.23 38.43 6.96
N PHE A 133 16.92 37.30 6.87
CA PHE A 133 16.85 36.50 5.65
C PHE A 133 15.54 35.70 5.76
N PRO A 134 14.62 35.69 4.78
CA PRO A 134 13.42 34.88 4.90
C PRO A 134 13.87 33.44 5.12
N GLU A 135 13.64 32.96 6.33
CA GLU A 135 13.09 31.69 6.79
C GLU A 135 12.60 30.70 5.71
N MET A 136 13.33 30.58 4.60
CA MET A 136 13.03 29.71 3.46
C MET A 136 13.87 28.43 3.51
N LEU A 137 14.79 28.31 4.48
CA LEU A 137 15.42 27.03 4.82
C LEU A 137 15.53 26.86 6.34
N PRO A 138 14.40 26.69 7.05
CA PRO A 138 14.48 26.21 8.41
C PRO A 138 14.92 24.74 8.36
N HIS A 139 15.84 24.38 9.27
CA HIS A 139 16.14 22.99 9.69
C HIS A 139 17.22 22.18 8.96
N LEU A 140 18.37 22.77 8.59
CA LEU A 140 19.52 21.93 8.21
C LEU A 140 20.59 21.72 9.29
N GLY A 141 20.46 22.36 10.46
CA GLY A 141 21.51 22.31 11.51
C GLY A 141 21.04 22.13 12.94
N ARG A 142 19.74 22.12 13.23
CA ARG A 142 19.24 21.90 14.59
C ARG A 142 18.99 20.40 14.79
N ALA A 143 19.48 19.86 15.91
CA ALA A 143 19.41 18.46 16.32
C ALA A 143 18.18 17.76 15.72
N GLN A 144 18.43 16.64 15.03
CA GLN A 144 17.43 15.76 14.43
C GLN A 144 16.35 15.48 15.46
N SER A 145 15.29 16.30 15.45
CA SER A 145 14.10 16.01 16.22
C SER A 145 13.51 14.76 15.60
N ALA A 146 13.10 13.82 16.43
CA ALA A 146 12.58 12.50 16.07
C ALA A 146 11.26 12.54 15.28
N VAL A 147 10.93 13.67 14.64
CA VAL A 147 9.73 13.91 13.84
C VAL A 147 10.03 13.50 12.39
N PRO A 148 9.39 12.44 11.87
CA PRO A 148 9.63 11.98 10.51
C PRO A 148 9.26 13.07 9.48
N LEU A 149 10.06 13.19 8.42
CA LEU A 149 9.77 14.09 7.30
C LEU A 149 8.42 13.69 6.65
N PRO A 150 7.65 14.63 6.06
CA PRO A 150 6.37 14.34 5.43
C PRO A 150 6.43 13.16 4.46
N ILE A 151 7.47 13.06 3.63
CA ILE A 151 7.69 11.94 2.69
C ILE A 151 7.88 10.59 3.42
N GLN A 152 8.62 10.58 4.54
CA GLN A 152 8.80 9.37 5.35
C GLN A 152 7.48 8.87 5.92
N THR A 153 6.62 9.78 6.41
CA THR A 153 5.29 9.40 6.90
C THR A 153 4.41 8.79 5.81
N GLN A 154 4.55 9.24 4.55
CA GLN A 154 3.82 8.68 3.42
C GLN A 154 4.29 7.26 3.09
N PHE A 155 5.60 7.02 3.03
CA PHE A 155 6.14 5.67 2.82
C PHE A 155 5.70 4.69 3.91
N MET A 156 5.71 5.11 5.18
CA MET A 156 5.20 4.30 6.28
C MET A 156 3.72 3.97 6.10
N ARG A 157 2.87 4.95 5.80
CA ARG A 157 1.43 4.74 5.55
C ARG A 157 1.19 3.76 4.40
N ILE A 158 1.90 3.92 3.28
CA ILE A 158 1.79 3.01 2.14
C ILE A 158 2.21 1.60 2.54
N SER A 159 3.34 1.45 3.22
CA SER A 159 3.85 0.14 3.65
C SER A 159 2.88 -0.59 4.58
N HIS A 160 2.24 0.12 5.51
CA HIS A 160 1.23 -0.45 6.40
C HIS A 160 -0.04 -0.87 5.64
N LYS A 161 -0.50 -0.04 4.70
CA LYS A 161 -1.61 -0.40 3.82
C LYS A 161 -1.28 -1.61 2.94
N MET A 162 -0.05 -1.75 2.47
CA MET A 162 0.35 -2.95 1.71
C MET A 162 0.34 -4.20 2.58
N GLN A 163 0.84 -4.11 3.80
CA GLN A 163 0.81 -5.24 4.75
C GLN A 163 -0.61 -5.68 5.07
N SER A 164 -1.60 -4.78 5.13
CA SER A 164 -2.99 -5.18 5.35
C SER A 164 -3.57 -6.01 4.19
N LEU A 165 -2.99 -5.91 2.99
CA LEU A 165 -3.38 -6.72 1.83
C LEU A 165 -2.66 -8.06 1.77
N LYS A 166 -1.74 -8.38 2.69
CA LYS A 166 -0.95 -9.62 2.67
C LYS A 166 -1.82 -10.87 2.58
N GLY A 167 -2.93 -10.91 3.33
CA GLY A 167 -3.88 -12.02 3.35
C GLY A 167 -5.01 -11.95 2.32
N LEU A 168 -4.89 -11.14 1.26
CA LEU A 168 -6.02 -10.84 0.36
C LEU A 168 -6.69 -12.10 -0.19
N TRP A 169 -5.95 -13.07 -0.72
CA TRP A 169 -6.52 -14.24 -1.37
C TRP A 169 -7.13 -15.22 -0.37
N ILE A 170 -6.40 -15.54 0.70
CA ILE A 170 -6.89 -16.47 1.74
C ILE A 170 -8.07 -15.93 2.53
N ASN A 171 -8.16 -14.61 2.71
CA ASN A 171 -9.24 -13.98 3.48
C ASN A 171 -10.46 -13.63 2.60
N ALA A 172 -10.34 -13.74 1.27
CA ALA A 172 -11.40 -13.39 0.34
C ALA A 172 -12.71 -14.16 0.61
N PRO A 173 -12.73 -15.49 0.82
CA PRO A 173 -13.97 -16.21 1.13
C PRO A 173 -14.69 -15.62 2.35
N SER A 174 -13.94 -15.33 3.41
CA SER A 174 -14.50 -14.83 4.66
C SER A 174 -15.08 -13.43 4.51
N LYS A 175 -14.33 -12.52 3.89
CA LYS A 175 -14.81 -11.16 3.61
C LYS A 175 -16.05 -11.17 2.73
N ILE A 176 -16.02 -11.92 1.62
CA ILE A 176 -17.14 -12.01 0.69
C ILE A 176 -18.40 -12.49 1.42
N CYS A 177 -18.31 -13.56 2.20
CA CYS A 177 -19.48 -14.12 2.88
C CYS A 177 -19.97 -13.25 4.04
N ARG A 178 -19.08 -12.75 4.89
CA ARG A 178 -19.48 -12.05 6.14
C ARG A 178 -19.82 -10.58 5.94
N GLU A 179 -19.21 -9.92 4.96
CA GLU A 179 -19.43 -8.49 4.71
C GLU A 179 -20.53 -8.24 3.65
N SER A 180 -20.91 -9.25 2.86
CA SER A 180 -21.93 -9.12 1.82
C SER A 180 -23.28 -9.67 2.27
N PRO A 181 -24.25 -8.83 2.70
CA PRO A 181 -25.55 -9.29 3.18
C PRO A 181 -26.40 -9.98 2.11
N HIS A 182 -26.06 -9.79 0.83
CA HIS A 182 -26.76 -10.42 -0.30
C HIS A 182 -26.30 -11.87 -0.57
N LEU A 183 -25.12 -12.26 -0.07
CA LEU A 183 -24.51 -13.55 -0.37
C LEU A 183 -24.66 -14.55 0.77
N SER A 184 -24.62 -14.09 2.02
CA SER A 184 -24.87 -14.92 3.18
C SER A 184 -25.55 -14.12 4.29
N LEU A 185 -26.13 -14.83 5.26
CA LEU A 185 -26.80 -14.21 6.38
C LEU A 185 -25.82 -13.39 7.24
N SER A 186 -26.18 -12.16 7.59
CA SER A 186 -25.34 -11.35 8.48
C SER A 186 -25.23 -11.96 9.88
N THR A 187 -24.01 -12.10 10.39
CA THR A 187 -23.68 -12.66 11.73
C THR A 187 -24.26 -11.85 12.90
N THR A 188 -24.92 -10.71 12.66
CA THR A 188 -25.40 -9.77 13.68
C THR A 188 -26.80 -10.05 14.21
N GLY A 189 -27.49 -11.11 13.77
CA GLY A 189 -28.81 -11.51 14.26
C GLY A 189 -28.81 -12.88 14.91
N SER A 190 -29.02 -12.95 16.23
CA SER A 190 -28.92 -14.18 17.05
C SER A 190 -30.06 -15.20 16.88
N LEU A 191 -30.93 -15.05 15.87
CA LEU A 191 -32.10 -15.94 15.68
C LEU A 191 -32.53 -16.10 14.22
N GLN A 192 -31.61 -15.92 13.27
CA GLN A 192 -31.93 -15.97 11.85
C GLN A 192 -31.60 -17.37 11.31
N LYS A 193 -32.62 -18.11 10.86
CA LYS A 193 -32.41 -19.41 10.22
C LYS A 193 -31.74 -19.22 8.85
N CYS A 194 -30.75 -20.05 8.53
CA CYS A 194 -29.96 -19.98 7.30
C CYS A 194 -29.93 -21.32 6.56
N TRP A 195 -29.58 -21.26 5.28
CA TRP A 195 -29.46 -22.44 4.41
C TRP A 195 -28.09 -23.08 4.53
N ASN A 196 -28.04 -24.37 4.88
CA ASN A 196 -26.79 -25.13 5.05
C ASN A 196 -26.42 -26.04 3.86
N GLY A 197 -27.18 -25.96 2.76
CA GLY A 197 -26.99 -26.81 1.57
C GLY A 197 -28.01 -27.94 1.44
N SER A 198 -28.72 -28.29 2.53
CA SER A 198 -29.73 -29.36 2.54
C SER A 198 -31.05 -28.94 3.19
N ALA A 199 -30.98 -28.15 4.26
CA ALA A 199 -32.14 -27.69 5.00
C ALA A 199 -31.90 -26.29 5.59
N VAL A 200 -32.97 -25.69 6.10
CA VAL A 200 -32.92 -24.44 6.85
C VAL A 200 -32.74 -24.76 8.33
N GLY A 201 -31.63 -24.29 8.90
CA GLY A 201 -31.25 -24.50 10.29
C GLY A 201 -30.78 -23.20 10.97
N ALA A 202 -30.47 -23.28 12.25
CA ALA A 202 -29.77 -22.21 12.98
C ALA A 202 -28.26 -22.47 12.95
#